data_AF-A0A7W0R256-F1
#
_entry.id   AF-A0A7W0R256-F1
#
_cell.length_a   1.000
_cell.length_b   1.000
_cell.length_c   1.000
_cell.angle_alpha   90.00
_cell.angle_beta   90.00
_cell.angle_gamma   90.00
#
_symmetry.space_group_name_H-M   'P 1'
#
loop_
_entity.id
_entity.type
_entity.pdbx_description
1 polymer ?
#
loop_
_entity_poly.entity_id
_entity_poly.type
_entity_poly.pdbx_seq_one_letter_code
_entity_poly.pdbx_strand_id
1 'polypeptide(L)'
;MKCGLVVPFFDADEVAEIAARAEDSGWDGLFLAEAVWGVDAWVALTAAAMRTDRIRLGTMLTPLPRIKPWDLASRAGTLDRLSKGRVQLAVGLGALHPGWTAFEPATSTRERAQLLDEALAIYDGLMRGGPFSFQGEHYSVEPTDFFPPDPTVQQPRVPVWVVGAH
;
A
#
# COMPACT_ATOMS: atom_id res chain seq x y z
N MET A 1 -11.36 -11.92 7.34
CA MET A 1 -10.59 -11.37 8.47
C MET A 1 -11.57 -11.02 9.57
N LYS A 2 -11.39 -11.50 10.80
CA LYS A 2 -12.27 -11.22 11.95
C LYS A 2 -11.63 -10.22 12.91
N CYS A 3 -10.32 -10.34 13.18
CA CYS A 3 -9.57 -9.41 14.02
C CYS A 3 -8.17 -9.12 13.44
N GLY A 4 -7.72 -7.86 13.51
CA GLY A 4 -6.40 -7.43 13.06
C GLY A 4 -5.73 -6.52 14.08
N LEU A 5 -4.40 -6.55 14.11
CA LEU A 5 -3.56 -5.71 14.95
C LEU A 5 -3.03 -4.53 14.14
N VAL A 6 -3.19 -3.31 14.64
CA VAL A 6 -2.53 -2.12 14.10
C VAL A 6 -1.34 -1.78 15.00
N VAL A 7 -0.15 -1.68 14.42
CA VAL A 7 1.09 -1.33 15.13
C VAL A 7 1.50 0.07 14.69
N PRO A 8 1.21 1.11 15.48
CA PRO A 8 1.42 2.50 15.07
C PRO A 8 2.88 2.95 15.18
N PHE A 9 3.66 2.29 16.04
CA PHE A 9 5.07 2.57 16.28
C PHE A 9 5.80 1.24 16.41
N PHE A 10 6.93 1.11 15.72
CA PHE A 10 7.72 -0.10 15.63
C PHE A 10 9.14 0.25 15.17
N ASP A 11 10.12 -0.52 15.63
CA ASP A 11 11.46 -0.52 15.02
C ASP A 11 11.55 -1.57 13.91
N ALA A 12 12.53 -1.38 13.01
CA ALA A 12 12.61 -2.14 11.76
C ALA A 12 12.84 -3.66 11.98
N ASP A 13 13.57 -4.02 13.04
CA ASP A 13 13.93 -5.39 13.39
C ASP A 13 12.85 -6.15 14.17
N GLU A 14 11.86 -5.44 14.72
CA GLU A 14 10.81 -6.05 15.54
C GLU A 14 9.66 -6.62 14.71
N VAL A 15 9.37 -6.03 13.55
CA VAL A 15 8.13 -6.28 12.79
C VAL A 15 7.97 -7.74 12.39
N ALA A 16 9.05 -8.41 12.00
CA ALA A 16 9.00 -9.80 11.59
C ALA A 16 8.64 -10.74 12.75
N GLU A 17 9.15 -10.45 13.95
CA GLU A 17 8.85 -11.21 15.16
C GLU A 17 7.42 -10.91 15.67
N ILE A 18 7.00 -9.64 15.62
CA ILE A 18 5.62 -9.24 15.93
C ILE A 18 4.64 -9.98 15.02
N ALA A 19 4.92 -10.08 13.72
CA ALA A 19 4.07 -10.77 12.76
C ALA A 19 3.94 -12.27 13.06
N ALA A 20 5.06 -12.95 13.33
CA ALA A 20 5.06 -14.37 13.69
C ALA A 20 4.24 -14.63 14.96
N ARG A 21 4.48 -13.84 16.02
CA ARG A 21 3.75 -13.96 17.28
C ARG A 21 2.26 -13.65 17.14
N ALA A 22 1.90 -12.67 16.30
CA ALA A 22 0.51 -12.36 16.01
C ALA A 22 -0.18 -13.53 15.29
N GLU A 23 0.47 -14.15 14.32
CA GLU A 23 -0.03 -15.32 13.61
C GLU A 23 -0.26 -16.51 14.55
N ASP A 24 0.74 -16.84 15.38
CA ASP A 24 0.67 -17.92 16.38
C ASP A 24 -0.43 -17.70 17.42
N SER A 25 -0.69 -16.43 17.75
CA SER A 25 -1.76 -16.05 18.69
C SER A 25 -3.14 -15.99 18.03
N GLY A 26 -3.26 -16.31 16.74
CA GLY A 26 -4.53 -16.41 16.03
C GLY A 26 -5.08 -15.09 15.45
N TRP A 27 -4.28 -14.03 15.37
CA TRP A 27 -4.67 -12.81 14.67
C TRP A 27 -4.80 -13.06 13.17
N ASP A 28 -5.76 -12.39 12.51
CA ASP A 28 -5.98 -12.56 11.07
C ASP A 28 -5.22 -11.53 10.22
N GLY A 29 -4.72 -10.45 10.83
CA GLY A 29 -4.01 -9.39 10.11
C GLY A 29 -3.07 -8.57 10.99
N LEU A 30 -1.96 -8.12 10.40
CA LEU A 30 -1.03 -7.15 10.94
C LEU A 30 -0.99 -5.93 10.00
N PHE A 31 -1.19 -4.75 10.58
CA PHE A 31 -1.22 -3.49 9.86
C PHE A 31 -0.23 -2.49 10.44
N LEU A 32 0.63 -1.92 9.58
CA LEU A 32 1.63 -0.94 10.00
C LEU A 32 1.24 0.46 9.57
N ALA A 33 1.46 1.46 10.44
CA ALA A 33 1.32 2.85 10.07
C ALA A 33 2.44 3.27 9.10
N GLU A 34 2.11 4.08 8.09
CA GLU A 34 3.13 4.76 7.28
C GLU A 34 3.45 6.12 7.88
N ALA A 35 4.75 6.36 8.13
CA ALA A 35 5.27 7.66 8.50
C ALA A 35 5.70 8.45 7.25
N VAL A 36 5.76 9.78 7.39
CA VAL A 36 6.31 10.66 6.35
C VAL A 36 7.81 10.39 6.12
N TRP A 37 8.55 10.05 7.17
CA TRP A 37 9.90 9.48 7.16
C TRP A 37 10.09 8.57 8.38
N GLY A 38 11.07 7.66 8.32
CA GLY A 38 11.35 6.70 9.40
C GLY A 38 11.42 5.27 8.89
N VAL A 39 10.99 4.31 9.71
CA VAL A 39 10.89 2.90 9.30
C VAL A 39 9.85 2.77 8.19
N ASP A 40 10.27 2.24 7.05
CA ASP A 40 9.39 2.05 5.89
C ASP A 40 8.49 0.81 6.12
N ALA A 41 7.17 1.04 6.13
CA ALA A 41 6.19 0.00 6.39
C ALA A 41 6.21 -1.11 5.33
N TRP A 42 6.41 -0.80 4.05
CA TRP A 42 6.42 -1.79 2.96
C TRP A 42 7.65 -2.71 3.06
N VAL A 43 8.81 -2.14 3.38
CA VAL A 43 10.03 -2.91 3.65
C VAL A 43 9.85 -3.78 4.89
N ALA A 44 9.29 -3.25 5.97
CA ALA A 44 9.07 -4.01 7.19
C ALA A 44 8.02 -5.14 7.00
N LEU A 45 6.95 -4.89 6.25
CA LEU A 45 5.96 -5.90 5.86
C LEU A 45 6.57 -6.99 4.98
N THR A 46 7.60 -6.66 4.19
CA THR A 46 8.36 -7.67 3.43
C THR A 46 9.07 -8.65 4.38
N ALA A 47 9.69 -8.15 5.45
CA ALA A 47 10.28 -9.02 6.48
C ALA A 47 9.23 -9.89 7.19
N ALA A 48 8.06 -9.31 7.52
CA ALA A 48 6.93 -10.06 8.06
C ALA A 48 6.42 -11.15 7.11
N ALA A 49 6.33 -10.86 5.81
CA ALA A 49 5.89 -11.82 4.79
C ALA A 49 6.79 -13.06 4.74
N MET A 50 8.09 -12.89 4.95
CA MET A 50 9.07 -13.98 4.96
C MET A 50 9.06 -14.83 6.24
N ARG A 51 8.35 -14.38 7.29
CA ARG A 51 8.32 -15.04 8.61
C ARG A 51 6.93 -15.56 8.99
N THR A 52 5.98 -15.52 8.07
CA THR A 52 4.58 -15.87 8.31
C THR A 52 3.99 -16.57 7.09
N ASP A 53 2.96 -17.39 7.29
CA ASP A 53 2.34 -18.17 6.21
C ASP A 53 0.86 -17.86 5.97
N ARG A 54 0.16 -17.23 6.92
CA ARG A 54 -1.32 -17.11 6.91
C ARG A 54 -1.84 -15.69 7.18
N ILE A 55 -1.23 -14.95 8.10
CA ILE A 55 -1.69 -13.64 8.57
C ILE A 55 -1.70 -12.65 7.41
N ARG A 56 -2.75 -11.83 7.32
CA ARG A 56 -2.78 -10.74 6.33
C ARG A 56 -1.82 -9.64 6.72
N LEU A 57 -1.24 -9.00 5.72
CA LEU A 57 -0.21 -7.98 5.88
C LEU A 57 -0.65 -6.72 5.15
N GLY A 58 -0.64 -5.58 5.82
CA GLY A 58 -1.10 -4.35 5.20
C GLY A 58 -0.54 -3.10 5.84
N THR A 59 -0.74 -1.99 5.14
CA THR A 59 -0.54 -0.66 5.71
C THR A 59 -1.85 -0.17 6.33
N MET A 60 -1.78 0.75 7.28
CA MET A 60 -2.93 1.51 7.79
C MET A 60 -2.47 2.94 8.09
N LEU A 61 -2.41 3.84 7.10
CA LEU A 61 -2.77 3.67 5.68
C LEU A 61 -1.63 4.13 4.75
N THR A 62 -1.66 3.69 3.49
CA THR A 62 -0.79 4.18 2.41
C THR A 62 -1.33 5.54 1.89
N PRO A 63 -0.59 6.64 2.04
CA PRO A 63 -1.01 7.98 1.61
C PRO A 63 -0.76 8.18 0.10
N LEU A 64 -1.75 7.88 -0.75
CA LEU A 64 -1.54 7.92 -2.21
C LEU A 64 -1.11 9.28 -2.77
N PRO A 65 -1.54 10.44 -2.23
CA PRO A 65 -1.08 11.73 -2.75
C PRO A 65 0.45 11.93 -2.72
N ARG A 66 1.18 11.11 -1.94
CA ARG A 66 2.65 11.16 -1.83
C ARG A 66 3.36 10.12 -2.70
N ILE A 67 2.65 9.10 -3.19
CA ILE A 67 3.25 7.92 -3.81
C ILE A 67 2.84 7.86 -5.28
N LYS A 68 3.83 7.71 -6.16
CA LYS A 68 3.54 7.53 -7.59
C LYS A 68 2.74 6.23 -7.81
N PRO A 69 1.70 6.21 -8.65
CA PRO A 69 0.84 5.05 -8.80
C PRO A 69 1.56 3.77 -9.28
N TRP A 70 2.59 3.91 -10.13
CA TRP A 70 3.40 2.79 -10.58
C TRP A 70 4.36 2.26 -9.50
N ASP A 71 4.86 3.12 -8.60
CA ASP A 71 5.65 2.67 -7.45
C ASP A 71 4.77 1.85 -6.50
N LEU A 72 3.52 2.27 -6.30
CA LEU A 72 2.52 1.50 -5.55
C LEU A 72 2.26 0.13 -6.20
N ALA A 73 2.05 0.09 -7.52
CA ALA A 73 1.83 -1.16 -8.25
C ALA A 73 3.00 -2.14 -8.04
N SER A 74 4.25 -1.67 -8.15
CA SER A 74 5.44 -2.49 -7.89
C SER A 74 5.51 -2.98 -6.44
N ARG A 75 5.28 -2.10 -5.45
CA ARG A 75 5.32 -2.45 -4.01
C ARG A 75 4.25 -3.48 -3.65
N ALA A 76 3.00 -3.18 -4.00
CA ALA A 76 1.87 -4.05 -3.71
C ALA A 76 2.01 -5.40 -4.43
N GLY A 77 2.36 -5.38 -5.72
CA GLY A 77 2.56 -6.60 -6.51
C GLY A 77 3.68 -7.50 -5.99
N THR A 78 4.82 -6.89 -5.61
CA THR A 78 5.96 -7.61 -5.05
C THR A 78 5.60 -8.26 -3.72
N LEU A 79 5.03 -7.50 -2.78
CA LEU A 79 4.65 -8.03 -1.47
C LEU A 79 3.54 -9.08 -1.58
N ASP A 80 2.61 -8.92 -2.53
CA ASP A 80 1.56 -9.90 -2.79
C ASP A 80 2.15 -11.26 -3.21
N ARG A 81 3.14 -11.25 -4.10
CA ARG A 81 3.85 -12.46 -4.51
C ARG A 81 4.67 -13.07 -3.39
N LEU A 82 5.45 -12.25 -2.67
CA LEU A 82 6.27 -12.73 -1.55
C LEU A 82 5.40 -13.34 -0.43
N SER A 83 4.26 -12.72 -0.15
CA SER A 83 3.32 -13.20 0.86
C SER A 83 2.37 -14.28 0.36
N LYS A 84 2.40 -14.66 -0.92
CA LYS A 84 1.46 -15.62 -1.54
C LYS A 84 0.00 -15.17 -1.42
N GLY A 85 -0.27 -13.90 -1.66
CA GLY A 85 -1.62 -13.36 -1.75
C GLY A 85 -2.22 -12.89 -0.42
N ARG A 86 -1.39 -12.49 0.56
CA ARG A 86 -1.86 -12.08 1.89
C ARG A 86 -1.93 -10.56 2.09
N VAL A 87 -1.64 -9.77 1.06
CA VAL A 87 -1.60 -8.31 1.19
C VAL A 87 -3.01 -7.73 1.27
N GLN A 88 -3.16 -6.71 2.12
CA GLN A 88 -4.32 -5.83 2.19
C GLN A 88 -3.83 -4.39 2.05
N LEU A 89 -4.21 -3.73 0.96
CA LEU A 89 -3.79 -2.35 0.67
C LEU A 89 -4.82 -1.36 1.24
N ALA A 90 -4.55 -0.78 2.42
CA ALA A 90 -5.36 0.33 2.90
C ALA A 90 -4.78 1.66 2.41
N VAL A 91 -5.62 2.51 1.83
CA VAL A 91 -5.24 3.78 1.21
C VAL A 91 -6.03 4.95 1.79
N GLY A 92 -5.53 6.16 1.58
CA GLY A 92 -6.26 7.37 1.91
C GLY A 92 -5.46 8.63 1.61
N LEU A 93 -5.99 9.77 2.07
CA LEU A 93 -5.42 11.08 1.76
C LEU A 93 -4.08 11.32 2.46
N GLY A 94 -3.83 10.68 3.61
CA GLY A 94 -2.72 11.01 4.50
C GLY A 94 -3.06 12.15 5.48
N ALA A 95 -2.12 12.52 6.35
CA ALA A 95 -2.37 13.52 7.39
C ALA A 95 -2.32 14.97 6.86
N LEU A 96 -3.13 15.86 7.43
CA LEU A 96 -3.08 17.32 7.17
C LEU A 96 -2.20 18.08 8.17
N HIS A 97 -1.47 17.37 9.02
CA HIS A 97 -0.59 17.96 10.02
C HIS A 97 0.59 18.71 9.34
N PRO A 98 1.00 19.91 9.79
CA PRO A 98 2.05 20.70 9.14
C PRO A 98 3.39 19.96 8.97
N GLY A 99 3.78 19.14 9.94
CA GLY A 99 4.99 18.31 9.85
C GLY A 99 4.90 17.20 8.78
N TRP A 100 3.69 16.84 8.37
CA TRP A 100 3.45 15.91 7.27
C TRP A 100 3.38 16.65 5.94
N THR A 101 2.54 17.69 5.85
CA THR A 101 2.31 18.45 4.62
C THR A 101 3.53 19.25 4.15
N ALA A 102 4.49 19.53 5.03
CA ALA A 102 5.78 20.11 4.65
C ALA A 102 6.58 19.27 3.63
N PHE A 103 6.24 18.00 3.45
CA PHE A 103 6.90 17.07 2.53
C PHE A 103 6.03 16.69 1.32
N GLU A 104 4.84 17.28 1.21
CA GLU A 104 3.91 16.97 0.13
C GLU A 104 3.77 18.13 -0.86
N PRO A 105 3.76 17.86 -2.17
CA PRO A 105 3.50 18.89 -3.17
C PRO A 105 2.05 19.37 -3.14
N ALA A 106 1.11 18.46 -2.85
CA ALA A 106 -0.32 18.75 -2.75
C ALA A 106 -0.68 19.20 -1.33
N THR A 107 -1.30 20.37 -1.21
CA THR A 107 -1.54 20.99 0.10
C THR A 107 -3.02 21.05 0.48
N SER A 108 -3.93 20.94 -0.50
CA SER A 108 -5.37 21.00 -0.24
C SER A 108 -6.00 19.61 -0.15
N THR A 109 -7.02 19.46 0.70
CA THR A 109 -7.80 18.21 0.80
C THR A 109 -8.41 17.80 -0.55
N ARG A 110 -8.85 18.78 -1.36
CA ARG A 110 -9.43 18.54 -2.69
C ARG A 110 -8.40 17.94 -3.64
N GLU A 111 -7.25 18.57 -3.75
CA GLU A 111 -6.16 18.12 -4.63
C GLU A 111 -5.68 16.72 -4.22
N ARG A 112 -5.53 16.46 -2.91
CA ARG A 112 -5.20 15.13 -2.38
C ARG A 112 -6.27 14.09 -2.73
N ALA A 113 -7.55 14.46 -2.73
CA ALA A 113 -8.62 13.56 -3.16
C ALA A 113 -8.55 13.25 -4.66
N GLN A 114 -8.30 14.25 -5.50
CA GLN A 114 -8.09 14.05 -6.95
C GLN A 114 -6.88 13.13 -7.22
N LEU A 115 -5.76 13.35 -6.52
CA LEU A 115 -4.58 12.49 -6.61
C LEU A 115 -4.88 11.05 -6.17
N LEU A 116 -5.64 10.85 -5.09
CA LEU A 116 -6.08 9.53 -4.62
C LEU A 116 -6.90 8.81 -5.70
N ASP A 117 -7.87 9.50 -6.30
CA ASP A 117 -8.76 8.95 -7.33
C ASP A 117 -7.97 8.54 -8.58
N GLU A 118 -7.12 9.42 -9.11
CA GLU A 118 -6.29 9.11 -10.28
C GLU A 118 -5.27 8.00 -9.99
N ALA A 119 -4.66 8.01 -8.80
CA ALA A 119 -3.71 6.97 -8.41
C ALA A 119 -4.38 5.60 -8.31
N LEU A 120 -5.60 5.51 -7.78
CA LEU A 120 -6.36 4.26 -7.73
C LEU A 120 -6.78 3.77 -9.12
N ALA A 121 -7.14 4.68 -10.03
CA ALA A 121 -7.47 4.33 -11.40
C ALA A 121 -6.25 3.77 -12.15
N ILE A 122 -5.10 4.43 -12.03
CA ILE A 122 -3.85 3.95 -12.62
C ILE A 122 -3.42 2.62 -12.01
N TYR A 123 -3.48 2.48 -10.68
CA TYR A 123 -3.17 1.22 -10.01
C TYR A 123 -4.07 0.08 -10.47
N ASP A 124 -5.39 0.26 -10.56
CA ASP A 124 -6.31 -0.77 -11.08
C ASP A 124 -5.96 -1.15 -12.53
N GLY A 125 -5.64 -0.17 -13.37
CA GLY A 125 -5.23 -0.36 -14.75
C GLY A 125 -3.95 -1.20 -14.88
N LEU A 126 -2.89 -0.81 -14.16
CA LEU A 126 -1.61 -1.51 -14.18
C LEU A 126 -1.72 -2.95 -13.67
N MET A 127 -2.55 -3.19 -12.64
CA MET A 127 -2.68 -4.53 -12.02
C MET A 127 -3.46 -5.53 -12.89
N ARG A 128 -4.25 -5.06 -13.86
CA ARG A 128 -4.92 -5.93 -14.84
C ARG A 128 -3.94 -6.52 -15.88
N GLY A 129 -2.74 -5.95 -15.97
CA GLY A 129 -1.69 -6.35 -16.91
C GLY A 129 -1.88 -5.82 -18.33
N GLY A 130 -0.83 -6.00 -19.15
CA GLY A 130 -0.76 -5.51 -20.53
C GLY A 130 -0.54 -3.99 -20.63
N PRO A 131 -0.49 -3.45 -21.87
CA PRO A 131 -0.41 -2.02 -22.08
C PRO A 131 -1.62 -1.30 -21.48
N PHE A 132 -1.34 -0.23 -20.74
CA PHE A 132 -2.35 0.58 -20.08
C PHE A 132 -2.07 2.06 -20.35
N SER A 133 -3.11 2.82 -20.64
CA SER A 133 -3.04 4.26 -20.84
C SER A 133 -3.96 4.99 -19.85
N PHE A 134 -3.53 6.15 -19.38
CA PHE A 134 -4.34 7.01 -18.52
C PHE A 134 -4.07 8.47 -18.84
N GLN A 135 -5.12 9.28 -18.89
CA GLN A 135 -5.01 10.73 -19.06
C GLN A 135 -5.90 11.41 -18.02
N GLY A 136 -5.27 11.96 -16.98
CA GLY A 136 -5.91 12.72 -15.91
C GLY A 136 -5.44 14.16 -15.85
N GLU A 137 -5.86 14.85 -14.80
CA GLU A 137 -5.43 16.20 -14.45
C GLU A 137 -4.02 16.19 -13.83
N HIS A 138 -3.72 15.17 -13.02
CA HIS A 138 -2.46 15.08 -12.26
C HIS A 138 -1.47 14.10 -12.87
N TYR A 139 -1.96 13.05 -13.53
CA TYR A 139 -1.14 11.99 -14.11
C TYR A 139 -1.46 11.73 -15.58
N SER A 140 -0.42 11.37 -16.33
CA SER A 140 -0.53 10.80 -17.68
C SER A 140 0.36 9.56 -17.75
N VAL A 141 -0.18 8.49 -18.33
CA VAL A 141 0.50 7.22 -18.55
C VAL A 141 0.28 6.82 -20.01
N GLU A 142 1.37 6.66 -20.73
CA GLU A 142 1.36 6.13 -22.09
C GLU A 142 1.48 4.59 -22.05
N PRO A 143 0.78 3.88 -22.94
CA PRO A 143 0.83 2.43 -22.99
C PRO A 143 2.22 1.95 -23.42
N THR A 144 2.70 0.88 -22.78
CA THR A 144 4.00 0.28 -23.08
C THR A 144 3.97 -1.23 -22.88
N ASP A 145 4.64 -1.95 -23.78
CA ASP A 145 4.95 -3.39 -23.67
C ASP A 145 6.33 -3.65 -23.04
N PHE A 146 7.02 -2.60 -22.61
CA PHE A 146 8.35 -2.70 -22.04
C PHE A 146 8.30 -3.24 -20.61
N PHE A 147 8.61 -4.53 -20.46
CA PHE A 147 8.64 -5.25 -19.18
C PHE A 147 7.35 -5.06 -18.36
N PRO A 148 6.20 -5.57 -18.85
CA PRO A 148 4.97 -5.52 -18.06
C PRO A 148 5.21 -6.25 -16.72
N PRO A 149 4.74 -5.69 -15.60
CA PRO A 149 4.93 -6.32 -14.29
C PRO A 149 4.23 -7.68 -14.26
N ASP A 150 4.82 -8.61 -13.52
CA ASP A 150 4.16 -9.89 -13.23
C ASP A 150 2.80 -9.63 -12.54
N PRO A 151 1.75 -10.39 -12.90
CA PRO A 151 0.46 -10.26 -12.23
C PRO A 151 0.57 -10.62 -10.76
N THR A 152 -0.32 -10.02 -9.95
CA THR A 152 -0.51 -10.42 -8.56
C THR A 152 -1.05 -11.83 -8.43
N VAL A 153 -0.79 -12.43 -7.27
CA VAL A 153 -1.44 -13.67 -6.84
C VAL A 153 -2.94 -13.41 -6.61
N GLN A 154 -3.27 -12.31 -5.95
CA GLN A 154 -4.66 -11.88 -5.77
C GLN A 154 -5.22 -11.26 -7.05
N GLN A 155 -6.47 -11.63 -7.39
CA GLN A 155 -7.16 -11.19 -8.60
C GLN A 155 -8.48 -10.47 -8.25
N PRO A 156 -8.87 -9.41 -8.97
CA PRO A 156 -8.16 -8.82 -10.13
C PRO A 156 -6.94 -7.96 -9.76
N ARG A 157 -6.69 -7.75 -8.45
CA ARG A 157 -5.55 -7.02 -7.86
C ARG A 157 -5.51 -7.31 -6.35
N VAL A 158 -4.51 -6.79 -5.64
CA VAL A 158 -4.52 -6.75 -4.16
C VAL A 158 -5.79 -6.01 -3.67
N PRO A 159 -6.56 -6.58 -2.72
CA PRO A 159 -7.73 -5.92 -2.15
C PRO A 159 -7.40 -4.52 -1.60
N VAL A 160 -8.26 -3.55 -1.94
CA VAL A 160 -8.09 -2.15 -1.54
C VAL A 160 -9.13 -1.77 -0.49
N TRP A 161 -8.71 -1.12 0.60
CA TRP A 161 -9.58 -0.44 1.55
C TRP A 161 -9.33 1.05 1.50
N VAL A 162 -10.38 1.83 1.23
CA VAL A 162 -10.29 3.29 1.26
C VAL A 162 -10.70 3.77 2.64
N VAL A 163 -9.77 4.40 3.35
CA VAL A 163 -10.06 4.97 4.67
C VAL A 163 -10.87 6.25 4.50
N GLY A 164 -12.09 6.24 5.04
CA GLY A 164 -12.92 7.44 5.15
C GLY A 164 -12.50 8.27 6.35
N ALA A 165 -12.30 9.56 6.15
CA ALA A 165 -12.15 10.56 7.20
C ALA A 165 -13.32 11.55 7.11
N HIS A 166 -13.81 12.00 8.26
CA HIS A 166 -14.88 12.99 8.40
C HIS A 166 -14.33 14.27 9.00
#